data_AF-A9GK34-F1
#
_entry.id   AF-A9GK34-F1
#
_cell.length_a   1.000
_cell.length_b   1.000
_cell.length_c   1.000
_cell.angle_alpha   90.00
_cell.angle_beta   90.00
_cell.angle_gamma   90.00
#
_symmetry.space_group_name_H-M   'P 1'
#
loop_
_entity.id
_entity.type
_entity.pdbx_description
1 polymer ?
#
loop_
_entity_poly.entity_id
_entity_poly.type
_entity_poly.pdbx_seq_one_letter_code
_entity_poly.pdbx_strand_id
1 'polypeptide(L)'
;MFVLHVMPRLGPAERAMRSPRPSMEIAAAVLRAVMVAIPLWAAGCDDQDDASHRSDDAGEQAGAVAAVFLSQDEGRIEISRRDEYVAEMNRFDLQLRTGSLEPVTVDDYLRAMPPHVLEFSEGERQRVTAALSTVLDRMAATGLKPPEDPAEVQLVRTDGKEEGDALAYTRSASIFLCDGLFTMEDALFTHVIAHELFHVWSRANPDVVRWPTHEALGFVRAEDISFPASLAERRITNPDDPKVHETIHVQLDGKPVEVFLAIMASKDYEGGSLLDYIQLELIEPASAASHPLDSAQGLFEQIGTTTPEILSAEEISAEHFAIGLLQDRPINDPELIEAVLRPFAQ
;
A
#
# COMPACT_ATOMS: atom_id res chain seq x y z
N MET A 1 24.88 3.48 -34.70
CA MET A 1 23.73 4.09 -35.41
C MET A 1 22.51 3.26 -35.06
N PHE A 2 21.90 3.54 -33.91
CA PHE A 2 20.69 2.85 -33.45
C PHE A 2 19.49 3.73 -33.80
N VAL A 3 18.58 3.19 -34.60
CA VAL A 3 17.36 3.86 -35.01
C VAL A 3 16.32 3.62 -33.92
N LEU A 4 16.01 4.65 -33.12
CA LEU A 4 14.81 4.65 -32.27
C LEU A 4 13.59 4.64 -33.19
N HIS A 5 12.79 3.57 -33.13
CA HIS A 5 11.42 3.60 -33.63
C HIS A 5 10.56 4.30 -32.57
N VAL A 6 10.25 5.57 -32.85
CA VAL A 6 9.21 6.30 -32.12
C VAL A 6 7.88 5.68 -32.49
N MET A 7 7.27 4.92 -31.57
CA MET A 7 5.86 4.57 -31.71
C MET A 7 5.00 5.81 -31.39
N PRO A 8 3.90 6.04 -32.13
CA PRO A 8 3.04 7.18 -31.89
C PRO A 8 2.31 7.02 -30.55
N ARG A 9 2.23 8.11 -29.78
CA ARG A 9 1.37 8.19 -28.59
C ARG A 9 -0.08 7.94 -29.00
N LEU A 10 -0.68 6.88 -28.48
CA LEU A 10 -2.12 6.62 -28.64
C LEU A 10 -2.90 7.52 -27.68
N GLY A 11 -4.01 8.07 -28.18
CA GLY A 11 -4.88 8.94 -27.38
C GLY A 11 -5.72 8.16 -26.36
N PRO A 12 -6.36 8.84 -25.40
CA PRO A 12 -7.19 8.22 -24.35
C PRO A 12 -8.27 7.27 -24.88
N ALA A 13 -8.79 7.54 -26.09
CA ALA A 13 -9.85 6.75 -26.71
C ALA A 13 -9.41 5.36 -27.20
N GLU A 14 -8.12 5.12 -27.45
CA GLU A 14 -7.61 3.82 -27.93
C GLU A 14 -7.27 2.85 -26.78
N ARG A 15 -7.17 3.34 -25.53
CA ARG A 15 -6.98 2.51 -24.33
C ARG A 15 -8.23 1.70 -23.94
N ALA A 16 -9.42 2.21 -24.28
CA ALA A 16 -10.71 1.62 -23.90
C ALA A 16 -11.02 0.24 -24.56
N MET A 17 -10.16 -0.27 -25.45
CA MET A 17 -10.45 -1.47 -26.27
C MET A 17 -9.66 -2.72 -25.87
N ARG A 18 -8.80 -2.69 -24.84
CA ARG A 18 -7.91 -3.82 -24.50
C ARG A 18 -7.90 -4.21 -23.01
N SER A 19 -9.04 -4.62 -22.47
CA SER A 19 -9.12 -5.66 -21.43
C SER A 19 -10.59 -5.91 -21.04
N PRO A 20 -11.00 -7.15 -20.74
CA PRO A 20 -12.27 -7.37 -20.08
C PRO A 20 -12.24 -6.69 -18.71
N ARG A 21 -13.24 -5.84 -18.44
CA ARG A 21 -13.42 -5.20 -17.13
C ARG A 21 -13.47 -6.29 -16.04
N PRO A 22 -12.66 -6.22 -14.98
CA PRO A 22 -12.79 -7.16 -13.88
C PRO A 22 -14.19 -7.04 -13.26
N SER A 23 -14.92 -8.15 -13.13
CA SER A 23 -16.22 -8.18 -12.46
C SER A 23 -16.05 -8.13 -10.95
N MET A 24 -16.91 -7.39 -10.25
CA MET A 24 -16.91 -7.08 -8.81
C MET A 24 -16.85 -8.25 -7.80
N GLU A 25 -16.95 -9.52 -8.19
CA GLU A 25 -16.49 -10.58 -7.28
C GLU A 25 -15.00 -10.40 -6.93
N ILE A 26 -14.26 -9.68 -7.77
CA ILE A 26 -12.85 -9.37 -7.60
C ILE A 26 -12.63 -8.34 -6.48
N ALA A 27 -13.32 -7.20 -6.39
CA ALA A 27 -13.02 -6.19 -5.34
C ALA A 27 -13.24 -6.69 -3.89
N ALA A 28 -14.26 -7.52 -3.64
CA ALA A 28 -14.48 -8.14 -2.32
C ALA A 28 -13.61 -9.41 -2.11
N ALA A 29 -13.21 -10.09 -3.19
CA ALA A 29 -12.23 -11.17 -3.13
C ALA A 29 -10.77 -10.66 -3.04
N VAL A 30 -10.52 -9.39 -3.36
CA VAL A 30 -9.19 -8.77 -3.38
C VAL A 30 -8.73 -8.40 -1.99
N LEU A 31 -9.63 -7.87 -1.18
CA LEU A 31 -9.40 -7.76 0.26
C LEU A 31 -9.22 -9.14 0.92
N ARG A 32 -9.91 -10.17 0.41
CA ARG A 32 -9.69 -11.58 0.82
C ARG A 32 -8.37 -12.14 0.31
N ALA A 33 -7.83 -11.66 -0.80
CA ALA A 33 -6.64 -12.18 -1.47
C ALA A 33 -5.34 -11.52 -0.99
N VAL A 34 -5.40 -10.25 -0.57
CA VAL A 34 -4.26 -9.52 -0.01
C VAL A 34 -4.13 -9.74 1.50
N MET A 35 -5.20 -10.14 2.19
CA MET A 35 -5.10 -10.67 3.56
C MET A 35 -5.04 -12.20 3.62
N VAL A 36 -5.49 -12.93 2.59
CA VAL A 36 -5.39 -14.40 2.48
C VAL A 36 -5.16 -14.82 1.02
N ALA A 37 -3.90 -14.92 0.61
CA ALA A 37 -3.39 -15.76 -0.48
C ALA A 37 -4.03 -15.63 -1.89
N ILE A 38 -3.20 -15.27 -2.88
CA ILE A 38 -3.36 -15.82 -4.25
C ILE A 38 -2.15 -16.69 -4.57
N PRO A 39 -2.29 -18.02 -4.63
CA PRO A 39 -1.42 -18.85 -5.45
C PRO A 39 -2.21 -19.38 -6.64
N LEU A 40 -1.67 -19.21 -7.85
CA LEU A 40 -1.70 -20.23 -8.92
C LEU A 40 -1.18 -19.65 -10.24
N TRP A 41 0.13 -19.43 -10.38
CA TRP A 41 0.85 -19.60 -11.66
C TRP A 41 2.35 -19.75 -11.37
N ALA A 42 2.81 -20.97 -11.08
CA ALA A 42 4.22 -21.32 -11.19
C ALA A 42 4.32 -22.70 -11.84
N ALA A 43 4.47 -22.70 -13.17
CA ALA A 43 4.88 -23.88 -13.92
C ALA A 43 6.25 -23.59 -14.52
N GLY A 44 7.28 -24.12 -13.84
CA GLY A 44 8.51 -24.62 -14.44
C GLY A 44 9.58 -23.57 -14.80
N CYS A 45 10.66 -23.58 -14.02
CA CYS A 45 12.00 -23.83 -14.55
C CYS A 45 12.92 -24.24 -13.40
N ASP A 46 13.46 -25.45 -13.48
CA ASP A 46 14.62 -25.91 -12.72
C ASP A 46 15.85 -25.05 -13.11
N ASP A 47 16.70 -24.71 -12.14
CA ASP A 47 18.10 -25.18 -12.17
C ASP A 47 18.90 -24.80 -10.89
N GLN A 48 19.33 -25.87 -10.22
CA GLN A 48 20.62 -26.16 -9.57
C GLN A 48 21.38 -25.11 -8.75
N ASP A 49 21.58 -25.50 -7.49
CA ASP A 49 22.63 -25.05 -6.56
C ASP A 49 24.04 -25.06 -7.16
N ASP A 50 24.84 -24.05 -6.83
CA ASP A 50 26.20 -24.31 -6.38
C ASP A 50 26.72 -23.20 -5.45
N ALA A 51 27.25 -23.63 -4.32
CA ALA A 51 27.85 -22.76 -3.30
C ALA A 51 29.37 -22.68 -3.47
N SER A 52 29.99 -21.50 -3.32
CA SER A 52 31.21 -21.34 -2.49
C SER A 52 31.80 -19.92 -2.45
N HIS A 53 32.13 -19.52 -1.21
CA HIS A 53 33.31 -18.76 -0.72
C HIS A 53 33.54 -17.25 -0.97
N ARG A 54 33.33 -16.51 0.14
CA ARG A 54 34.29 -15.69 0.97
C ARG A 54 35.03 -14.46 0.40
N SER A 55 34.66 -13.36 1.07
CA SER A 55 35.44 -12.36 1.85
C SER A 55 36.14 -11.18 1.18
N ASP A 56 35.75 -10.02 1.73
CA ASP A 56 36.44 -8.75 1.94
C ASP A 56 36.74 -7.87 0.72
N ASP A 57 35.95 -6.81 0.56
CA ASP A 57 36.53 -5.49 0.41
C ASP A 57 35.62 -4.40 1.01
N ALA A 58 36.22 -3.55 1.84
CA ALA A 58 35.59 -2.40 2.46
C ALA A 58 35.53 -1.26 1.42
N GLY A 59 34.45 -1.25 0.64
CA GLY A 59 34.05 -0.12 -0.19
C GLY A 59 32.91 0.62 0.48
N GLU A 60 33.07 1.92 0.68
CA GLU A 60 32.07 2.87 1.18
C GLU A 60 30.77 2.77 0.35
N GLN A 61 29.79 2.01 0.84
CA GLN A 61 28.45 1.90 0.25
C GLN A 61 27.60 3.07 0.73
N ALA A 62 27.62 4.17 -0.01
CA ALA A 62 26.52 5.12 0.03
C ALA A 62 25.29 4.45 -0.64
N GLY A 63 24.21 4.23 0.13
CA GLY A 63 22.90 3.85 -0.45
C GLY A 63 22.08 2.78 0.26
N ALA A 64 22.49 2.25 1.43
CA ALA A 64 21.66 1.29 2.16
C ALA A 64 20.63 2.01 3.05
N VAL A 65 19.35 1.76 2.82
CA VAL A 65 18.31 2.04 3.82
C VAL A 65 18.54 1.10 4.99
N ALA A 66 18.87 1.65 6.15
CA ALA A 66 19.19 0.85 7.33
C ALA A 66 17.91 0.39 8.05
N ALA A 67 17.81 -0.93 8.29
CA ALA A 67 16.69 -1.52 9.01
C ALA A 67 16.90 -1.42 10.53
N VAL A 68 16.00 -0.74 11.23
CA VAL A 68 16.01 -0.62 12.69
C VAL A 68 14.91 -1.49 13.27
N PHE A 69 15.27 -2.69 13.69
CA PHE A 69 14.36 -3.63 14.34
C PHE A 69 14.12 -3.24 15.80
N LEU A 70 12.95 -2.67 16.08
CA LEU A 70 12.58 -2.27 17.44
C LEU A 70 12.45 -3.51 18.34
N SER A 71 12.92 -3.40 19.58
CA SER A 71 12.63 -4.37 20.63
C SER A 71 11.14 -4.38 20.98
N GLN A 72 10.68 -5.41 21.69
CA GLN A 72 9.28 -5.47 22.12
C GLN A 72 8.86 -4.23 22.93
N ASP A 73 9.72 -3.69 23.80
CA ASP A 73 9.39 -2.52 24.61
C ASP A 73 9.35 -1.22 23.78
N GLU A 74 10.25 -1.07 22.81
CA GLU A 74 10.23 0.07 21.87
C GLU A 74 9.01 0.00 20.94
N GLY A 75 8.69 -1.19 20.42
CA GLY A 75 7.51 -1.42 19.60
C GLY A 75 6.20 -1.13 20.34
N ARG A 76 6.12 -1.43 21.65
CA ARG A 76 4.97 -1.06 22.51
C ARG A 76 4.80 0.44 22.65
N ILE A 77 5.89 1.20 22.68
CA ILE A 77 5.84 2.66 22.68
C ILE A 77 5.36 3.15 21.32
N GLU A 78 5.92 2.59 20.24
CA GLU A 78 5.62 3.00 18.86
C GLU A 78 4.16 2.74 18.47
N ILE A 79 3.62 1.55 18.72
CA ILE A 79 2.23 1.20 18.39
C ILE A 79 1.20 2.07 19.15
N SER A 80 1.57 2.56 20.33
CA SER A 80 0.72 3.38 21.21
C SER A 80 0.90 4.89 20.99
N ARG A 81 1.55 5.32 19.90
CA ARG A 81 1.69 6.75 19.59
C ARG A 81 0.35 7.37 19.19
N ARG A 82 0.16 8.61 19.65
CA ARG A 82 -0.85 9.54 19.15
C ARG A 82 -0.29 10.23 17.91
N ASP A 83 -0.33 9.52 16.79
CA ASP A 83 0.12 9.99 15.48
C ASP A 83 -1.08 10.45 14.62
N GLU A 84 -0.79 10.78 13.36
CA GLU A 84 -1.80 11.19 12.38
C GLU A 84 -2.88 10.12 12.18
N TYR A 85 -2.48 8.85 12.14
CA TYR A 85 -3.40 7.74 12.02
C TYR A 85 -4.43 7.70 13.15
N VAL A 86 -3.96 7.77 14.40
CA VAL A 86 -4.85 7.80 15.58
C VAL A 86 -5.69 9.07 15.64
N ALA A 87 -5.19 10.19 15.11
CA ALA A 87 -5.94 11.44 15.06
C ALA A 87 -7.12 11.42 14.08
N GLU A 88 -7.04 10.58 13.04
CA GLU A 88 -8.07 10.43 12.00
C GLU A 88 -9.14 9.38 12.35
N MET A 89 -8.89 8.54 13.36
CA MET A 89 -9.83 7.50 13.78
C MET A 89 -11.16 8.07 14.29
N ASN A 90 -12.25 7.49 13.82
CA ASN A 90 -13.59 7.75 14.30
C ASN A 90 -14.07 6.68 15.29
N ARG A 91 -15.33 6.76 15.72
CA ARG A 91 -15.93 5.77 16.63
C ARG A 91 -15.89 4.35 16.06
N PHE A 92 -16.19 4.19 14.77
CA PHE A 92 -16.19 2.89 14.10
C PHE A 92 -14.79 2.25 14.12
N ASP A 93 -13.75 3.01 13.75
CA ASP A 93 -12.36 2.56 13.78
C ASP A 93 -11.95 2.03 15.15
N LEU A 94 -12.26 2.80 16.20
CA LEU A 94 -11.92 2.45 17.59
C LEU A 94 -12.63 1.17 18.05
N GLN A 95 -13.93 1.04 17.74
CA GLN A 95 -14.72 -0.14 18.10
C GLN A 95 -14.26 -1.39 17.37
N LEU A 96 -14.03 -1.26 16.05
CA LEU A 96 -13.54 -2.34 15.21
C LEU A 96 -12.20 -2.89 15.73
N ARG A 97 -11.20 -2.02 15.94
CA ARG A 97 -9.82 -2.44 16.27
C ARG A 97 -9.66 -2.94 17.70
N THR A 98 -10.57 -2.55 18.59
CA THR A 98 -10.62 -3.08 19.97
C THR A 98 -11.57 -4.27 20.12
N GLY A 99 -12.37 -4.56 19.11
CA GLY A 99 -13.42 -5.58 19.18
C GLY A 99 -14.59 -5.20 20.10
N SER A 100 -14.72 -3.94 20.53
CA SER A 100 -15.68 -3.51 21.56
C SER A 100 -17.02 -3.09 20.97
N LEU A 101 -18.12 -3.64 21.51
CA LEU A 101 -19.49 -3.18 21.21
C LEU A 101 -19.88 -1.93 22.00
N GLU A 102 -19.15 -1.62 23.08
CA GLU A 102 -19.33 -0.39 23.86
C GLU A 102 -18.51 0.75 23.26
N PRO A 103 -18.87 2.03 23.52
CA PRO A 103 -18.08 3.17 23.09
C PRO A 103 -16.64 3.12 23.61
N VAL A 104 -15.68 3.39 22.72
CA VAL A 104 -14.24 3.33 22.98
C VAL A 104 -13.65 4.73 22.86
N THR A 105 -12.80 5.12 23.82
CA THR A 105 -12.01 6.35 23.68
C THR A 105 -10.65 6.06 23.06
N VAL A 106 -9.99 7.08 22.50
CA VAL A 106 -8.62 6.93 22.01
C VAL A 106 -7.67 6.41 23.10
N ASP A 107 -7.83 6.83 24.36
CA ASP A 107 -7.01 6.31 25.47
C ASP A 107 -7.25 4.81 25.75
N ASP A 108 -8.47 4.33 25.55
CA ASP A 108 -8.78 2.91 25.69
C ASP A 108 -8.18 2.10 24.53
N TYR A 109 -8.31 2.60 23.30
CA TYR A 109 -7.66 2.02 22.12
C TYR A 109 -6.13 1.92 22.32
N LEU A 110 -5.46 3.02 22.66
CA LEU A 110 -4.00 3.03 22.82
C LEU A 110 -3.52 2.10 23.95
N ARG A 111 -4.33 1.88 24.98
CA ARG A 111 -4.04 0.93 26.08
C ARG A 111 -4.20 -0.52 25.63
N ALA A 112 -5.02 -0.79 24.63
CA ALA A 112 -5.25 -2.12 24.08
C ALA A 112 -4.15 -2.57 23.08
N MET A 113 -3.35 -1.65 22.53
CA MET A 113 -2.35 -1.95 21.49
C MET A 113 -1.09 -2.71 21.95
N PRO A 114 -0.44 -2.37 23.09
CA PRO A 114 0.84 -2.98 23.49
C PRO A 114 0.91 -4.52 23.56
N PRO A 115 -0.17 -5.24 23.95
CA PRO A 115 -0.19 -6.70 23.93
C PRO A 115 0.04 -7.34 22.55
N HIS A 116 -0.22 -6.62 21.45
CA HIS A 116 -0.04 -7.11 20.08
C HIS A 116 1.43 -7.14 19.64
N VAL A 117 2.31 -6.43 20.32
CA VAL A 117 3.73 -6.33 19.95
C VAL A 117 4.51 -7.56 20.41
N LEU A 118 5.25 -8.15 19.49
CA LEU A 118 6.08 -9.33 19.69
C LEU A 118 7.57 -8.96 19.57
N GLU A 119 8.44 -9.90 19.93
CA GLU A 119 9.88 -9.77 19.73
C GLU A 119 10.28 -10.48 18.43
N PHE A 120 11.11 -9.86 17.60
CA PHE A 120 11.68 -10.54 16.45
C PHE A 120 12.69 -11.61 16.89
N SER A 121 12.50 -12.83 16.41
CA SER A 121 13.54 -13.85 16.43
C SER A 121 14.68 -13.52 15.47
N GLU A 122 15.85 -14.12 15.69
CA GLU A 122 17.01 -13.95 14.80
C GLU A 122 16.72 -14.37 13.36
N GLY A 123 15.95 -15.45 13.16
CA GLY A 123 15.56 -15.91 11.82
C GLY A 123 14.63 -14.94 11.11
N GLU A 124 13.69 -14.30 11.83
CA GLU A 124 12.82 -13.27 11.26
C GLU A 124 13.63 -12.02 10.89
N ARG A 125 14.58 -11.58 11.73
CA ARG A 125 15.49 -10.46 11.42
C ARG A 125 16.29 -10.72 10.14
N GLN A 126 16.84 -11.93 10.01
CA GLN A 126 17.58 -12.34 8.81
C GLN A 126 16.68 -12.36 7.57
N ARG A 127 15.45 -12.88 7.68
CA ARG A 127 14.50 -12.93 6.58
C ARG A 127 14.10 -11.54 6.08
N VAL A 128 13.77 -10.63 6.99
CA VAL A 128 13.45 -9.24 6.63
C VAL A 128 14.66 -8.56 5.99
N THR A 129 15.86 -8.75 6.54
CA THR A 129 17.10 -8.18 5.98
C THR A 129 17.37 -8.70 4.56
N ALA A 130 17.12 -9.99 4.31
CA ALA A 130 17.28 -10.59 2.98
C ALA A 130 16.24 -10.04 1.98
N ALA A 131 14.99 -9.85 2.40
CA ALA A 131 13.95 -9.24 1.56
C ALA A 131 14.29 -7.79 1.20
N LEU A 132 14.70 -6.97 2.19
CA LEU A 132 15.17 -5.60 1.96
C LEU A 132 16.35 -5.55 0.98
N SER A 133 17.33 -6.45 1.16
CA SER A 133 18.47 -6.55 0.24
C SER A 133 18.02 -6.89 -1.18
N THR A 134 17.06 -7.81 -1.32
CA THR A 134 16.50 -8.19 -2.62
C THR A 134 15.80 -7.00 -3.30
N VAL A 135 15.03 -6.20 -2.56
CA VAL A 135 14.39 -4.98 -3.07
C VAL A 135 15.44 -3.99 -3.57
N LEU A 136 16.44 -3.68 -2.75
CA LEU A 136 17.50 -2.72 -3.10
C LEU A 136 18.36 -3.20 -4.28
N ASP A 137 18.70 -4.49 -4.32
CA ASP A 137 19.44 -5.10 -5.44
C ASP A 137 18.64 -5.03 -6.75
N ARG A 138 17.32 -5.26 -6.68
CA ARG A 138 16.42 -5.11 -7.84
C ARG A 138 16.34 -3.66 -8.31
N MET A 139 16.29 -2.70 -7.39
CA MET A 139 16.31 -1.29 -7.75
C MET A 139 17.62 -0.96 -8.48
N ALA A 140 18.76 -1.33 -7.91
CA ALA A 140 20.07 -1.10 -8.51
C ALA A 140 20.20 -1.77 -9.90
N ALA A 141 19.75 -3.02 -10.04
CA ALA A 141 19.79 -3.77 -11.30
C ALA A 141 18.92 -3.15 -12.41
N THR A 142 17.88 -2.41 -12.04
CA THR A 142 16.97 -1.71 -12.95
C THR A 142 17.31 -0.23 -13.13
N GLY A 143 18.41 0.25 -12.54
CA GLY A 143 18.83 1.65 -12.61
C GLY A 143 18.00 2.60 -11.75
N LEU A 144 17.27 2.06 -10.78
CA LEU A 144 16.52 2.79 -9.77
C LEU A 144 17.34 2.92 -8.47
N LYS A 145 16.99 3.91 -7.64
CA LYS A 145 17.60 4.14 -6.33
C LYS A 145 16.53 4.50 -5.30
N PRO A 146 16.69 4.07 -4.03
CA PRO A 146 15.85 4.60 -2.95
C PRO A 146 16.09 6.11 -2.80
N PRO A 147 15.09 6.88 -2.35
CA PRO A 147 15.32 8.27 -1.97
C PRO A 147 16.31 8.38 -0.79
N GLU A 148 16.89 9.57 -0.59
CA GLU A 148 17.86 9.81 0.49
C GLU A 148 17.22 9.67 1.89
N ASP A 149 15.96 10.09 2.04
CA ASP A 149 15.23 10.05 3.29
C ASP A 149 14.09 9.01 3.27
N PRO A 150 13.76 8.37 4.40
CA PRO A 150 14.60 8.33 5.59
C PRO A 150 15.78 7.38 5.38
N ALA A 151 16.94 7.70 5.96
CA ALA A 151 18.10 6.81 5.97
C ALA A 151 17.84 5.50 6.74
N GLU A 152 16.86 5.50 7.65
CA GLU A 152 16.49 4.38 8.50
C GLU A 152 14.98 4.11 8.44
N VAL A 153 14.60 2.84 8.41
CA VAL A 153 13.21 2.40 8.50
C VAL A 153 13.04 1.57 9.76
N GLN A 154 12.05 1.93 10.57
CA GLN A 154 11.74 1.23 11.81
C GLN A 154 10.85 0.02 11.51
N LEU A 155 11.18 -1.12 12.11
CA LEU A 155 10.43 -2.36 11.94
C LEU A 155 9.88 -2.80 13.30
N VAL A 156 8.57 -3.04 13.34
CA VAL A 156 7.86 -3.52 14.53
C VAL A 156 7.25 -4.89 14.21
N ARG A 157 7.39 -5.85 15.12
CA ARG A 157 6.77 -7.17 14.98
C ARG A 157 5.44 -7.20 15.73
N THR A 158 4.35 -7.60 15.10
CA THR A 158 3.04 -7.71 15.76
C THR A 158 2.30 -9.00 15.45
N ASP A 159 1.29 -9.36 16.24
CA ASP A 159 0.42 -10.49 15.93
C ASP A 159 -0.62 -10.17 14.84
N GLY A 160 -0.77 -8.90 14.45
CA GLY A 160 -1.60 -8.41 13.34
C GLY A 160 -3.07 -8.19 13.67
N LYS A 161 -3.53 -8.58 14.86
CA LYS A 161 -4.95 -8.50 15.23
C LYS A 161 -5.44 -7.07 15.38
N GLU A 162 -4.53 -6.14 15.68
CA GLU A 162 -4.83 -4.71 15.81
C GLU A 162 -5.30 -4.06 14.51
N GLU A 163 -4.92 -4.64 13.36
CA GLU A 163 -5.34 -4.21 12.01
C GLU A 163 -6.01 -5.36 11.25
N GLY A 164 -6.80 -6.17 11.98
CA GLY A 164 -7.72 -7.14 11.36
C GLY A 164 -7.05 -8.33 10.68
N ASP A 165 -5.85 -8.75 11.13
CA ASP A 165 -5.02 -9.81 10.55
C ASP A 165 -4.32 -9.43 9.23
N ALA A 166 -4.02 -8.14 9.02
CA ALA A 166 -3.20 -7.66 7.90
C ALA A 166 -1.83 -8.37 7.87
N LEU A 167 -1.18 -8.42 6.69
CA LEU A 167 0.17 -8.97 6.58
C LEU A 167 1.23 -7.96 7.05
N ALA A 168 1.03 -6.69 6.71
CA ALA A 168 1.80 -5.57 7.20
C ALA A 168 0.97 -4.30 7.08
N TYR A 169 1.47 -3.22 7.67
CA TYR A 169 1.00 -1.85 7.46
C TYR A 169 2.09 -0.87 7.92
N THR A 170 2.04 0.36 7.43
CA THR A 170 2.99 1.42 7.78
C THR A 170 2.30 2.56 8.52
N ARG A 171 2.88 2.98 9.66
CA ARG A 171 2.50 4.23 10.34
C ARG A 171 3.73 5.11 10.48
N SER A 172 3.63 6.35 10.00
CA SER A 172 4.77 7.28 9.98
C SER A 172 5.98 6.68 9.23
N ALA A 173 7.08 6.37 9.93
CA ALA A 173 8.29 5.75 9.37
C ALA A 173 8.47 4.29 9.85
N SER A 174 7.44 3.73 10.48
CA SER A 174 7.45 2.41 11.10
C SER A 174 6.60 1.44 10.29
N ILE A 175 7.22 0.35 9.84
CA ILE A 175 6.54 -0.77 9.20
C ILE A 175 6.24 -1.82 10.27
N PHE A 176 4.97 -2.18 10.40
CA PHE A 176 4.48 -3.21 11.30
C PHE A 176 4.34 -4.52 10.51
N LEU A 177 5.15 -5.52 10.87
CA LEU A 177 5.18 -6.82 10.21
C LEU A 177 4.42 -7.84 11.07
N CYS A 178 3.31 -8.34 10.53
CA CYS A 178 2.37 -9.16 11.27
C CYS A 178 2.70 -10.66 11.18
N ASP A 179 2.20 -11.45 12.13
CA ASP A 179 2.40 -12.92 12.20
C ASP A 179 2.12 -13.62 10.86
N GLY A 180 1.03 -13.22 10.19
CA GLY A 180 0.61 -13.81 8.92
C GLY A 180 1.69 -13.75 7.84
N LEU A 181 2.42 -12.63 7.74
CA LEU A 181 3.46 -12.42 6.73
C LEU A 181 4.59 -13.45 6.85
N PHE A 182 5.00 -13.79 8.07
CA PHE A 182 6.09 -14.75 8.30
C PHE A 182 5.75 -16.19 7.92
N THR A 183 4.48 -16.48 7.61
CA THR A 183 4.04 -17.78 7.08
C THR A 183 3.97 -17.83 5.55
N MET A 184 4.07 -16.67 4.89
CA MET A 184 4.02 -16.56 3.43
C MET A 184 5.30 -17.06 2.77
N GLU A 185 5.25 -17.36 1.47
CA GLU A 185 6.43 -17.67 0.65
C GLU A 185 7.31 -16.44 0.44
N ASP A 186 8.61 -16.64 0.17
CA ASP A 186 9.59 -15.56 0.09
C ASP A 186 9.30 -14.53 -1.01
N ALA A 187 8.66 -14.95 -2.11
CA ALA A 187 8.25 -14.03 -3.18
C ALA A 187 7.21 -13.02 -2.69
N LEU A 188 6.13 -13.50 -2.06
CA LEU A 188 5.10 -12.64 -1.49
C LEU A 188 5.63 -11.83 -0.29
N PHE A 189 6.49 -12.45 0.53
CA PHE A 189 7.15 -11.74 1.63
C PHE A 189 7.94 -10.53 1.14
N THR A 190 8.76 -10.72 0.10
CA THR A 190 9.57 -9.64 -0.51
C THR A 190 8.69 -8.59 -1.18
N HIS A 191 7.59 -9.01 -1.81
CA HIS A 191 6.60 -8.10 -2.39
C HIS A 191 6.00 -7.15 -1.34
N VAL A 192 5.52 -7.70 -0.22
CA VAL A 192 4.98 -6.88 0.88
C VAL A 192 6.04 -5.94 1.42
N ILE A 193 7.29 -6.38 1.60
CA ILE A 193 8.37 -5.48 2.03
C ILE A 193 8.61 -4.34 1.02
N ALA A 194 8.54 -4.60 -0.29
CA ALA A 194 8.66 -3.54 -1.30
C ALA A 194 7.49 -2.55 -1.25
N HIS A 195 6.28 -3.05 -1.02
CA HIS A 195 5.06 -2.27 -0.86
C HIS A 195 5.15 -1.34 0.36
N GLU A 196 5.49 -1.87 1.53
CA GLU A 196 5.61 -1.07 2.77
C GLU A 196 6.75 -0.05 2.71
N LEU A 197 7.87 -0.39 2.07
CA LEU A 197 8.97 0.56 1.84
C LEU A 197 8.51 1.75 0.99
N PHE A 198 7.65 1.52 0.01
CA PHE A 198 7.07 2.61 -0.78
C PHE A 198 6.35 3.61 0.11
N HIS A 199 5.51 3.16 1.05
CA HIS A 199 4.79 4.07 1.96
C HIS A 199 5.71 4.94 2.78
N VAL A 200 6.80 4.37 3.30
CA VAL A 200 7.80 5.13 4.07
C VAL A 200 8.49 6.17 3.18
N TRP A 201 8.91 5.78 1.99
CA TRP A 201 9.59 6.68 1.03
C TRP A 201 8.67 7.77 0.48
N SER A 202 7.46 7.41 0.08
CA SER A 202 6.41 8.31 -0.38
C SER A 202 6.12 9.38 0.66
N ARG A 203 5.94 8.96 1.92
CA ARG A 203 5.65 9.87 3.04
C ARG A 203 6.79 10.82 3.38
N ALA A 204 8.04 10.34 3.37
CA ALA A 204 9.20 11.17 3.66
C ALA A 204 9.56 12.11 2.50
N ASN A 205 9.16 11.79 1.27
CA ASN A 205 9.56 12.51 0.06
C ASN A 205 8.34 12.90 -0.81
N PRO A 206 7.42 13.74 -0.30
CA PRO A 206 6.15 13.98 -0.99
C PRO A 206 6.33 14.56 -2.40
N ASP A 207 7.23 15.54 -2.57
CA ASP A 207 7.44 16.20 -3.86
C ASP A 207 8.28 15.38 -4.86
N VAL A 208 9.03 14.40 -4.37
CA VAL A 208 9.93 13.58 -5.20
C VAL A 208 9.31 12.25 -5.55
N VAL A 209 8.61 11.61 -4.61
CA VAL A 209 8.01 10.28 -4.75
C VAL A 209 6.48 10.37 -4.81
N ARG A 210 5.83 10.72 -3.69
CA ARG A 210 4.36 10.61 -3.55
C ARG A 210 3.59 11.27 -4.68
N TRP A 211 3.78 12.57 -4.83
CA TRP A 211 2.95 13.31 -5.74
C TRP A 211 3.24 12.98 -7.21
N PRO A 212 4.51 12.85 -7.64
CA PRO A 212 4.78 12.33 -8.98
C PRO A 212 4.15 10.97 -9.28
N THR A 213 4.10 10.03 -8.32
CA THR A 213 3.45 8.72 -8.52
C THR A 213 1.92 8.84 -8.56
N HIS A 214 1.32 9.66 -7.69
CA HIS A 214 -0.13 9.84 -7.66
C HIS A 214 -0.62 10.54 -8.93
N GLU A 215 0.07 11.60 -9.36
CA GLU A 215 -0.22 12.33 -10.61
C GLU A 215 -0.05 11.45 -11.85
N ALA A 216 0.91 10.51 -11.84
CA ALA A 216 1.08 9.54 -12.91
C ALA A 216 -0.14 8.62 -13.10
N LEU A 217 -0.93 8.44 -12.04
CA LEU A 217 -2.16 7.64 -12.01
C LEU A 217 -3.44 8.47 -12.15
N GLY A 218 -3.31 9.75 -12.54
CA GLY A 218 -4.44 10.63 -12.81
C GLY A 218 -5.05 11.31 -11.58
N PHE A 219 -4.45 11.13 -10.40
CA PHE A 219 -4.86 11.87 -9.20
C PHE A 219 -4.40 13.33 -9.25
N VAL A 220 -5.18 14.19 -8.62
CA VAL A 220 -4.96 15.64 -8.53
C VAL A 220 -4.83 16.00 -7.05
N ARG A 221 -3.69 16.60 -6.67
CA ARG A 221 -3.48 17.07 -5.30
C ARG A 221 -4.57 18.05 -4.88
N ALA A 222 -5.06 17.87 -3.67
CA ALA A 222 -6.07 18.70 -3.05
C ALA A 222 -5.71 18.89 -1.57
N GLU A 223 -5.05 20.01 -1.28
CA GLU A 223 -4.44 20.26 0.02
C GLU A 223 -5.45 20.38 1.19
N ASP A 224 -6.74 20.58 0.90
CA ASP A 224 -7.80 20.84 1.89
C ASP A 224 -9.06 19.96 1.69
N ILE A 225 -8.93 18.66 1.36
CA ILE A 225 -10.09 17.76 1.38
C ILE A 225 -10.47 17.46 2.83
N SER A 226 -11.48 18.14 3.33
CA SER A 226 -12.16 17.72 4.56
C SER A 226 -13.09 16.55 4.24
N PHE A 227 -12.91 15.43 4.94
CA PHE A 227 -13.85 14.31 4.82
C PHE A 227 -15.26 14.77 5.22
N PRO A 228 -16.31 14.51 4.41
CA PRO A 228 -17.64 15.02 4.71
C PRO A 228 -18.17 14.56 6.07
N ALA A 229 -18.57 15.50 6.92
CA ALA A 229 -18.99 15.22 8.30
C ALA A 229 -20.16 14.22 8.40
N SER A 230 -21.04 14.17 7.39
CA SER A 230 -22.15 13.20 7.31
C SER A 230 -21.70 11.75 7.08
N LEU A 231 -20.47 11.56 6.59
CA LEU A 231 -19.88 10.26 6.30
C LEU A 231 -18.74 9.90 7.27
N ALA A 232 -18.23 10.87 8.02
CA ALA A 232 -17.04 10.73 8.84
C ALA A 232 -17.07 9.53 9.80
N GLU A 233 -18.22 9.24 10.42
CA GLU A 233 -18.39 8.09 11.35
C GLU A 233 -18.43 6.72 10.66
N ARG A 234 -18.53 6.69 9.33
CA ARG A 234 -18.51 5.46 8.52
C ARG A 234 -17.18 5.28 7.80
N ARG A 235 -16.27 6.25 7.84
CA ARG A 235 -14.93 6.08 7.24
C ARG A 235 -14.20 4.94 7.95
N ILE A 236 -13.45 4.15 7.23
CA ILE A 236 -12.47 3.23 7.80
C ILE A 236 -11.10 3.85 7.50
N THR A 237 -10.35 4.19 8.54
CA THR A 237 -9.05 4.83 8.39
C THR A 237 -8.01 3.79 7.99
N ASN A 238 -7.29 4.04 6.89
CA ASN A 238 -6.14 3.24 6.46
C ASN A 238 -4.87 3.72 7.18
N PRO A 239 -4.11 2.88 7.90
CA PRO A 239 -2.82 3.29 8.49
C PRO A 239 -1.80 3.80 7.45
N ASP A 240 -1.79 3.22 6.25
CA ASP A 240 -0.85 3.55 5.19
C ASP A 240 -1.15 4.90 4.51
N ASP A 241 -2.41 5.33 4.57
CA ASP A 241 -2.85 6.62 4.03
C ASP A 241 -3.99 7.22 4.88
N PRO A 242 -3.68 7.75 6.08
CA PRO A 242 -4.72 8.13 7.04
C PRO A 242 -5.56 9.32 6.63
N LYS A 243 -5.15 10.08 5.63
CA LYS A 243 -5.82 11.30 5.16
C LYS A 243 -6.03 11.23 3.66
N VAL A 244 -7.08 11.91 3.21
CA VAL A 244 -7.32 12.07 1.78
C VAL A 244 -6.59 13.33 1.33
N HIS A 245 -5.68 13.19 0.37
CA HIS A 245 -4.88 14.29 -0.14
C HIS A 245 -5.14 14.62 -1.61
N GLU A 246 -5.97 13.82 -2.28
CA GLU A 246 -6.17 13.87 -3.72
C GLU A 246 -7.61 13.57 -4.12
N THR A 247 -7.97 14.12 -5.27
CA THR A 247 -9.14 13.74 -6.03
C THR A 247 -8.75 13.07 -7.33
N ILE A 248 -9.71 12.46 -8.00
CA ILE A 248 -9.61 11.98 -9.37
C ILE A 248 -10.85 12.43 -10.13
N HIS A 249 -10.66 12.79 -11.40
CA HIS A 249 -11.76 13.20 -12.27
C HIS A 249 -12.31 11.97 -13.00
N VAL A 250 -13.59 11.69 -12.81
CA VAL A 250 -14.29 10.56 -13.45
C VAL A 250 -15.56 11.03 -14.14
N GLN A 251 -16.18 10.14 -14.90
CA GLN A 251 -17.48 10.38 -15.53
C GLN A 251 -18.55 9.56 -14.82
N LEU A 252 -19.51 10.25 -14.18
CA LEU A 252 -20.70 9.65 -13.58
C LEU A 252 -21.93 10.11 -14.37
N ASP A 253 -22.73 9.16 -14.86
CA ASP A 253 -23.88 9.43 -15.75
C ASP A 253 -23.55 10.36 -16.93
N GLY A 254 -22.34 10.21 -17.49
CA GLY A 254 -21.83 11.01 -18.61
C GLY A 254 -21.43 12.45 -18.25
N LYS A 255 -21.38 12.81 -16.96
CA LYS A 255 -20.93 14.11 -16.48
C LYS A 255 -19.57 14.01 -15.78
N PRO A 256 -18.68 15.01 -15.96
CA PRO A 256 -17.43 15.07 -15.23
C PRO A 256 -17.70 15.38 -13.77
N VAL A 257 -17.16 14.54 -12.89
CA VAL A 257 -17.27 14.67 -11.45
C VAL A 257 -15.88 14.47 -10.83
N GLU A 258 -15.56 15.34 -9.89
CA GLU A 258 -14.38 15.20 -9.02
C GLU A 258 -14.77 14.38 -7.79
N VAL A 259 -14.01 13.32 -7.52
CA VAL A 259 -14.25 12.40 -6.40
C VAL A 259 -12.93 12.01 -5.74
N PHE A 260 -12.97 11.48 -4.52
CA PHE A 260 -11.85 10.75 -3.92
C PHE A 260 -12.27 9.33 -3.56
N LEU A 261 -11.30 8.43 -3.45
CA LEU A 261 -11.50 7.05 -3.00
C LEU A 261 -11.61 7.02 -1.47
N ALA A 262 -12.58 6.28 -0.95
CA ALA A 262 -12.76 6.10 0.48
C ALA A 262 -13.09 4.65 0.83
N ILE A 263 -12.48 4.16 1.91
CA ILE A 263 -12.88 2.93 2.57
C ILE A 263 -14.00 3.27 3.55
N MET A 264 -15.15 2.63 3.39
CA MET A 264 -16.38 2.92 4.10
C MET A 264 -16.90 1.66 4.80
N ALA A 265 -17.42 1.83 5.99
CA ALA A 265 -18.21 0.83 6.68
C ALA A 265 -19.60 0.76 6.06
N SER A 266 -20.02 -0.44 5.67
CA SER A 266 -21.36 -0.71 5.14
C SER A 266 -22.49 -0.51 6.16
N LYS A 267 -22.15 -0.58 7.46
CA LYS A 267 -23.07 -0.46 8.60
C LYS A 267 -22.29 -0.14 9.88
N ASP A 268 -23.02 0.18 10.95
CA ASP A 268 -22.44 0.34 12.29
C ASP A 268 -21.76 -0.96 12.77
N TYR A 269 -20.74 -0.82 13.63
CA TYR A 269 -20.01 -1.96 14.17
C TYR A 269 -20.89 -2.79 15.12
N GLU A 270 -21.02 -4.08 14.81
CA GLU A 270 -21.83 -5.05 15.55
C GLU A 270 -20.99 -6.27 15.99
N GLY A 271 -19.65 -6.18 15.91
CA GLY A 271 -18.74 -7.29 16.13
C GLY A 271 -18.27 -7.95 14.82
N GLY A 272 -17.20 -8.74 14.87
CA GLY A 272 -16.67 -9.44 13.69
C GLY A 272 -15.38 -8.83 13.17
N SER A 273 -15.03 -9.16 11.92
CA SER A 273 -13.77 -8.79 11.28
C SER A 273 -13.94 -7.55 10.40
N LEU A 274 -12.84 -6.85 10.10
CA LEU A 274 -12.81 -5.71 9.19
C LEU A 274 -13.46 -6.04 7.81
N LEU A 275 -13.22 -7.25 7.31
CA LEU A 275 -13.74 -7.73 6.02
C LEU A 275 -15.28 -7.77 5.96
N ASP A 276 -15.97 -7.83 7.11
CA ASP A 276 -17.43 -7.86 7.18
C ASP A 276 -18.06 -6.48 6.88
N TYR A 277 -17.24 -5.42 6.87
CA TYR A 277 -17.70 -4.04 6.81
C TYR A 277 -17.23 -3.27 5.59
N ILE A 278 -16.05 -3.56 5.04
CA ILE A 278 -15.42 -2.73 4.01
C ILE A 278 -16.28 -2.62 2.74
N GLN A 279 -16.46 -1.37 2.31
CA GLN A 279 -16.95 -0.95 1.01
C GLN A 279 -16.01 0.11 0.47
N LEU A 280 -15.67 0.02 -0.82
CA LEU A 280 -14.92 1.07 -1.50
C LEU A 280 -15.90 1.96 -2.27
N GLU A 281 -15.85 3.24 -1.97
CA GLU A 281 -16.76 4.25 -2.51
C GLU A 281 -15.98 5.41 -3.11
N LEU A 282 -16.56 6.05 -4.13
CA LEU A 282 -16.11 7.33 -4.67
C LEU A 282 -16.97 8.42 -4.07
N ILE A 283 -16.33 9.35 -3.35
CA ILE A 283 -17.02 10.41 -2.63
C ILE A 283 -16.77 11.75 -3.30
N GLU A 284 -17.84 12.48 -3.60
CA GLU A 284 -17.77 13.87 -4.04
C GLU A 284 -17.43 14.79 -2.85
N PRO A 285 -16.32 15.56 -2.88
CA PRO A 285 -15.91 16.41 -1.76
C PRO A 285 -16.98 17.42 -1.33
N ALA A 286 -17.67 18.06 -2.30
CA ALA A 286 -18.59 19.15 -2.03
C ALA A 286 -20.00 18.71 -1.63
N SER A 287 -20.50 17.62 -2.21
CA SER A 287 -21.89 17.16 -2.03
C SER A 287 -22.02 16.01 -1.03
N ALA A 288 -20.92 15.34 -0.68
CA ALA A 288 -20.88 14.08 0.05
C ALA A 288 -21.67 12.95 -0.63
N ALA A 289 -21.97 13.08 -1.93
CA ALA A 289 -22.55 12.00 -2.71
C ALA A 289 -21.54 10.86 -2.80
N SER A 290 -22.03 9.65 -2.55
CA SER A 290 -21.25 8.42 -2.62
C SER A 290 -21.68 7.59 -3.83
N HIS A 291 -20.70 7.07 -4.54
CA HIS A 291 -20.89 6.29 -5.75
C HIS A 291 -20.06 5.00 -5.69
N PRO A 292 -20.60 3.86 -6.12
CA PRO A 292 -19.82 2.65 -6.33
C PRO A 292 -18.71 2.88 -7.39
N LEU A 293 -17.56 2.23 -7.22
CA LEU A 293 -16.45 2.30 -8.18
C LEU A 293 -16.85 1.98 -9.63
N ASP A 294 -17.73 0.99 -9.82
CA ASP A 294 -18.14 0.50 -11.15
C ASP A 294 -19.02 1.49 -11.93
N SER A 295 -19.59 2.49 -11.24
CA SER A 295 -20.35 3.56 -11.85
C SER A 295 -19.46 4.61 -12.54
N ALA A 296 -18.19 4.71 -12.14
CA ALA A 296 -17.25 5.69 -12.64
C ALA A 296 -16.55 5.23 -13.93
N GLN A 297 -16.88 5.89 -15.05
CA GLN A 297 -16.14 5.69 -16.30
C GLN A 297 -14.86 6.55 -16.27
N GLY A 298 -13.78 6.04 -16.83
CA GLY A 298 -12.49 6.73 -16.87
C GLY A 298 -11.59 6.45 -15.66
N LEU A 299 -12.09 5.80 -14.61
CA LEU A 299 -11.29 5.49 -13.42
C LEU A 299 -10.15 4.52 -13.76
N PHE A 300 -10.48 3.32 -14.23
CA PHE A 300 -9.51 2.28 -14.59
C PHE A 300 -8.65 2.63 -15.81
N GLU A 301 -9.13 3.52 -16.69
CA GLU A 301 -8.29 4.06 -17.76
C GLU A 301 -7.17 4.99 -17.25
N GLN A 302 -7.33 5.58 -16.06
CA GLN A 302 -6.34 6.45 -15.41
C GLN A 302 -5.41 5.67 -14.49
N ILE A 303 -5.97 4.88 -13.57
CA ILE A 303 -5.19 4.13 -12.59
C ILE A 303 -4.65 2.80 -13.13
N GLY A 304 -5.17 2.32 -14.26
CA GLY A 304 -4.81 1.03 -14.83
C GLY A 304 -5.56 -0.15 -14.20
N THR A 305 -5.13 -1.33 -14.60
CA THR A 305 -5.72 -2.64 -14.26
C THR A 305 -4.65 -3.67 -13.89
N THR A 306 -3.41 -3.22 -13.63
CA THR A 306 -2.30 -4.10 -13.23
C THR A 306 -2.50 -4.64 -11.82
N THR A 307 -3.02 -3.80 -10.92
CA THR A 307 -3.38 -4.19 -9.56
C THR A 307 -4.89 -4.17 -9.36
N PRO A 308 -5.43 -5.08 -8.54
CA PRO A 308 -6.76 -4.92 -8.01
C PRO A 308 -6.85 -4.06 -6.73
N GLU A 309 -5.72 -3.70 -6.10
CA GLU A 309 -5.66 -2.83 -4.92
C GLU A 309 -6.02 -1.39 -5.29
N ILE A 310 -7.18 -0.93 -4.84
CA ILE A 310 -7.80 0.36 -5.22
C ILE A 310 -8.33 1.12 -4.01
N LEU A 311 -7.64 1.00 -2.87
CA LEU A 311 -8.03 1.59 -1.59
C LEU A 311 -7.82 3.11 -1.54
N SER A 312 -6.66 3.59 -2.04
CA SER A 312 -6.30 5.01 -2.16
C SER A 312 -5.24 5.21 -3.26
N ALA A 313 -4.88 6.47 -3.52
CA ALA A 313 -3.80 6.78 -4.47
C ALA A 313 -2.44 6.22 -4.02
N GLU A 314 -2.19 6.28 -2.71
CA GLU A 314 -0.97 5.77 -2.06
C GLU A 314 -0.86 4.25 -2.23
N GLU A 315 -1.94 3.50 -1.98
CA GLU A 315 -2.02 2.05 -2.11
C GLU A 315 -1.85 1.57 -3.55
N ILE A 316 -2.53 2.22 -4.50
CA ILE A 316 -2.38 1.91 -5.93
C ILE A 316 -0.93 2.16 -6.37
N SER A 317 -0.29 3.22 -5.85
CA SER A 317 1.10 3.55 -6.18
C SER A 317 2.09 2.55 -5.60
N ALA A 318 1.90 2.15 -4.34
CA ALA A 318 2.72 1.17 -3.65
C ALA A 318 2.70 -0.19 -4.35
N GLU A 319 1.51 -0.64 -4.74
CA GLU A 319 1.35 -1.93 -5.43
C GLU A 319 1.90 -1.88 -6.87
N HIS A 320 1.71 -0.78 -7.60
CA HIS A 320 2.37 -0.59 -8.89
C HIS A 320 3.90 -0.53 -8.78
N PHE A 321 4.42 0.10 -7.72
CA PHE A 321 5.86 0.10 -7.45
C PHE A 321 6.39 -1.32 -7.20
N ALA A 322 5.76 -2.07 -6.30
CA ALA A 322 6.17 -3.43 -5.97
C ALA A 322 6.10 -4.38 -7.18
N ILE A 323 4.98 -4.37 -7.91
CA ILE A 323 4.81 -5.16 -9.15
C ILE A 323 5.83 -4.74 -10.21
N GLY A 324 6.03 -3.45 -10.41
CA GLY A 324 6.95 -2.93 -11.41
C GLY A 324 8.41 -3.29 -11.16
N LEU A 325 8.82 -3.21 -9.88
CA LEU A 325 10.18 -3.50 -9.45
C LEU A 325 10.48 -5.00 -9.48
N LEU A 326 9.57 -5.82 -8.96
CA LEU A 326 9.79 -7.27 -8.80
C LEU A 326 9.36 -8.07 -10.02
N GLN A 327 8.44 -7.54 -10.83
CA GLN A 327 7.86 -8.20 -12.00
C GLN A 327 7.32 -9.60 -11.67
N ASP A 328 6.75 -9.75 -10.48
CA ASP A 328 6.30 -11.03 -9.92
C ASP A 328 4.96 -11.52 -10.50
N ARG A 329 4.30 -10.68 -11.31
CA ARG A 329 3.03 -10.97 -11.99
C ARG A 329 2.89 -10.19 -13.30
N PRO A 330 1.91 -10.53 -14.16
CA PRO A 330 1.67 -9.81 -15.41
C PRO A 330 1.36 -8.33 -15.21
N ILE A 331 1.95 -7.48 -16.05
CA ILE A 331 1.71 -6.05 -16.09
C ILE A 331 0.77 -5.73 -17.26
N ASN A 332 -0.43 -5.24 -16.96
CA ASN A 332 -1.43 -4.88 -17.96
C ASN A 332 -1.15 -3.49 -18.55
N ASP A 333 -0.64 -2.57 -17.74
CA ASP A 333 -0.46 -1.16 -18.06
C ASP A 333 1.00 -0.71 -17.89
N PRO A 334 1.93 -1.17 -18.74
CA PRO A 334 3.37 -0.94 -18.56
C PRO A 334 3.76 0.54 -18.55
N GLU A 335 3.05 1.39 -19.31
CA GLU A 335 3.32 2.83 -19.32
C GLU A 335 3.03 3.50 -17.96
N LEU A 336 2.04 3.00 -17.21
CA LEU A 336 1.72 3.50 -15.87
C LEU A 336 2.76 3.02 -14.87
N ILE A 337 3.17 1.75 -14.95
CA ILE A 337 4.27 1.21 -14.14
C ILE A 337 5.55 2.01 -14.35
N GLU A 338 5.95 2.24 -15.60
CA GLU A 338 7.12 3.07 -15.92
C GLU A 338 7.00 4.49 -15.37
N ALA A 339 5.78 5.06 -15.33
CA ALA A 339 5.55 6.38 -14.78
C ALA A 339 5.66 6.40 -13.24
N VAL A 340 5.17 5.37 -12.55
CA VAL A 340 5.28 5.20 -11.09
C VAL A 340 6.71 4.91 -10.65
N LEU A 341 7.51 4.21 -11.46
CA LEU A 341 8.93 3.94 -11.15
C LEU A 341 9.85 5.14 -11.46
N ARG A 342 9.43 6.07 -12.33
CA ARG A 342 10.25 7.20 -12.79
C ARG A 342 10.85 8.06 -11.67
N PRO A 343 10.14 8.36 -10.57
CA PRO A 343 10.70 9.05 -9.40
C PRO A 343 11.99 8.45 -8.84
N PHE A 344 12.17 7.14 -8.98
CA PHE A 344 13.32 6.40 -8.46
C PHE A 344 14.47 6.29 -9.48
N ALA A 345 14.29 6.72 -10.73
CA ALA A 345 15.28 6.60 -11.81
C ALA A 345 16.29 7.77 -11.84
N GLN A 346 16.95 8.05 -10.71
CA GLN A 346 17.81 9.24 -10.51
C GLN A 346 19.31 8.98 -10.75
#